data_AF-A0A5Q0ULP8-F1
#
_entry.id   AF-A0A5Q0ULP8-F1
#
_cell.length_a   1.000
_cell.length_b   1.000
_cell.length_c   1.000
_cell.angle_alpha   90.00
_cell.angle_beta   90.00
_cell.angle_gamma   90.00
#
_symmetry.space_group_name_H-M   'P 1'
#
loop_
_entity.id
_entity.type
_entity.pdbx_description
1 polymer ?
#
loop_
_entity_poly.entity_id
_entity_poly.type
_entity_poly.pdbx_seq_one_letter_code
_entity_poly.pdbx_strand_id
1 'polypeptide(L)'
;MDLRVIEKEETMLSIEIAGEDHTFMNVLKGALLETDGVTAATYDMNPEQSGGQTDPVLTVKTDVDVNALDALEAGADRVMEKADDFEAAFDAAA
;
A
#
# COMPACT_ATOMS: atom_id res chain seq x y z
N MET A 1 9.00 5.23 9.55
CA MET A 1 7.70 5.41 8.88
C MET A 1 6.80 6.26 9.77
N ASP A 2 6.25 7.33 9.21
CA ASP A 2 5.16 8.11 9.81
C ASP A 2 3.97 8.13 8.84
N LEU A 3 2.76 7.90 9.34
CA LEU A 3 1.54 7.81 8.53
C LEU A 3 0.64 9.02 8.77
N ARG A 4 0.19 9.64 7.68
CA ARG A 4 -0.76 10.75 7.75
C ARG A 4 -1.89 10.58 6.75
N VAL A 5 -3.13 10.56 7.25
CA VAL A 5 -4.32 10.61 6.38
C VAL A 5 -4.39 11.97 5.70
N ILE A 6 -4.42 11.95 4.37
CA ILE A 6 -4.60 13.14 3.51
C ILE A 6 -6.07 13.31 3.18
N GLU A 7 -6.73 12.21 2.80
CA GLU A 7 -8.13 12.19 2.42
C GLU A 7 -8.78 10.88 2.83
N LYS A 8 -10.03 10.94 3.28
CA LYS A 8 -10.82 9.77 3.63
C LYS A 8 -12.27 9.98 3.20
N GLU A 9 -12.72 9.13 2.30
CA GLU A 9 -14.11 9.00 1.88
C GLU A 9 -14.62 7.59 2.22
N GLU A 10 -15.84 7.26 1.83
CA GLU A 10 -16.46 5.96 2.14
C GLU A 10 -15.71 4.80 1.47
N THR A 11 -15.34 4.97 0.19
CA THR A 11 -14.69 3.94 -0.64
C THR A 11 -13.31 4.35 -1.12
N MET A 12 -12.69 5.35 -0.47
CA MET A 12 -11.38 5.87 -0.85
C MET A 12 -10.61 6.35 0.37
N LEU A 13 -9.31 6.05 0.37
CA LEU A 13 -8.37 6.50 1.39
C LEU A 13 -7.07 6.94 0.70
N SER A 14 -6.61 8.15 1.04
CA SER A 14 -5.29 8.64 0.66
C SER A 14 -4.44 8.92 1.89
N ILE A 15 -3.24 8.33 1.94
CA ILE A 15 -2.30 8.42 3.06
C ILE A 15 -0.91 8.77 2.55
N GLU A 16 -0.27 9.74 3.20
CA GLU A 16 1.16 10.00 3.06
C GLU A 16 1.94 9.05 3.99
N ILE A 17 2.95 8.39 3.44
CA ILE A 17 3.79 7.39 4.12
C ILE A 17 5.23 7.90 4.15
N ALA A 18 5.54 8.71 5.15
CA ALA A 18 6.85 9.37 5.22
C ALA A 18 7.98 8.41 5.61
N GLY A 19 9.13 8.60 4.95
CA GLY A 19 10.33 7.78 5.16
C GLY A 19 10.35 6.46 4.38
N GLU A 20 9.42 6.26 3.44
CA GLU A 20 9.40 5.13 2.53
C GLU A 20 9.66 5.56 1.07
N ASP A 21 10.07 4.62 0.22
CA ASP A 21 10.34 4.85 -1.19
C ASP A 21 9.65 3.83 -2.12
N HIS A 22 9.96 3.90 -3.42
CA HIS A 22 9.41 3.00 -4.44
C HIS A 22 9.55 1.51 -4.11
N THR A 23 10.53 1.10 -3.29
CA THR A 23 10.75 -0.30 -2.90
C THR A 23 9.55 -0.79 -2.10
N PHE A 24 9.28 -0.16 -0.96
CA PHE A 24 8.15 -0.52 -0.11
C PHE A 24 6.82 -0.25 -0.83
N MET A 25 6.71 0.90 -1.48
CA MET A 25 5.46 1.32 -2.13
C MET A 25 5.04 0.41 -3.29
N ASN A 26 5.98 -0.13 -4.07
CA ASN A 26 5.63 -1.08 -5.13
C ASN A 26 5.15 -2.42 -4.58
N VAL A 27 5.74 -2.90 -3.48
CA VAL A 27 5.32 -4.16 -2.84
C VAL A 27 3.93 -3.99 -2.22
N LEU A 28 3.71 -2.93 -1.45
CA LEU A 28 2.41 -2.64 -0.85
C LEU A 28 1.32 -2.43 -1.92
N LYS A 29 1.60 -1.64 -2.96
CA LYS A 29 0.68 -1.47 -4.10
C LYS A 29 0.33 -2.81 -4.73
N GLY A 30 1.31 -3.68 -4.96
CA GLY A 30 1.08 -5.01 -5.53
C GLY A 30 0.18 -5.87 -4.65
N ALA A 31 0.40 -5.87 -3.34
CA ALA A 31 -0.43 -6.61 -2.40
C ALA A 31 -1.87 -6.07 -2.33
N LEU A 32 -2.05 -4.75 -2.34
CA LEU A 32 -3.37 -4.11 -2.37
C LEU A 32 -4.14 -4.46 -3.65
N LEU A 33 -3.49 -4.49 -4.82
CA LEU A 33 -4.13 -4.89 -6.07
C LEU A 33 -4.57 -6.37 -6.10
N GLU A 34 -4.04 -7.19 -5.20
CA GLU A 34 -4.44 -8.60 -5.02
C GLU A 34 -5.43 -8.78 -3.86
N THR A 35 -5.79 -7.71 -3.15
CA THR A 35 -6.71 -7.76 -2.01
C THR A 35 -8.16 -7.69 -2.49
N ASP A 36 -9.00 -8.60 -2.02
CA ASP A 36 -10.40 -8.67 -2.42
C ASP A 36 -11.14 -7.36 -2.12
N GLY A 37 -11.90 -6.87 -3.09
CA GLY A 37 -12.67 -5.63 -2.96
C GLY A 37 -11.87 -4.35 -3.15
N VAL A 38 -10.55 -4.42 -3.41
CA VAL A 38 -9.77 -3.28 -3.88
C VAL A 38 -9.99 -3.09 -5.38
N THR A 39 -10.50 -1.93 -5.77
CA THR A 39 -10.77 -1.60 -7.18
C THR A 39 -9.62 -0.83 -7.82
N ALA A 40 -8.85 -0.10 -7.02
CA ALA A 40 -7.62 0.55 -7.47
C ALA A 40 -6.65 0.78 -6.31
N ALA A 41 -5.35 0.62 -6.57
CA ALA A 41 -4.30 1.07 -5.67
C ALA A 41 -3.17 1.69 -6.49
N THR A 42 -2.74 2.89 -6.10
CA THR A 42 -1.64 3.62 -6.73
C THR A 42 -0.92 4.46 -5.70
N TYR A 43 0.30 4.87 -5.98
CA TYR A 43 0.96 5.91 -5.21
C TYR A 43 1.60 6.94 -6.13
N ASP A 44 1.69 8.17 -5.65
CA ASP A 44 2.48 9.24 -6.25
C ASP A 44 3.73 9.49 -5.40
N MET A 45 4.88 9.60 -6.05
CA MET A 45 6.15 10.00 -5.46
C MET A 45 6.99 10.63 -6.58
N ASN A 46 6.64 11.84 -7.00
CA ASN A 46 7.38 12.55 -8.05
C ASN A 46 7.78 13.97 -7.63
N PRO A 47 9.05 14.23 -7.27
CA PRO A 47 9.45 15.54 -6.79
C PRO A 47 9.27 16.66 -7.83
N GLU A 48 9.32 16.37 -9.13
CA GLU A 48 9.16 17.38 -10.19
C GLU A 48 7.68 17.69 -10.51
N GLN A 49 6.80 16.70 -10.40
CA GLN A 49 5.37 16.84 -10.71
C GLN A 49 4.52 17.14 -9.48
N SER A 50 5.03 16.82 -8.29
CA SER A 50 4.31 16.90 -7.02
C SER A 50 4.77 18.09 -6.17
N GLY A 51 5.37 19.10 -6.82
CA GLY A 51 5.75 20.36 -6.17
C GLY A 51 6.85 20.24 -5.11
N GLY A 52 7.75 19.27 -5.26
CA GLY A 52 8.79 18.95 -4.28
C GLY A 52 8.37 17.95 -3.21
N GLN A 53 7.21 17.30 -3.34
CA GLN A 53 6.84 16.18 -2.46
C GLN A 53 7.79 14.99 -2.67
N THR A 54 8.51 14.64 -1.61
CA THR A 54 9.45 13.51 -1.60
C THR A 54 8.85 12.26 -0.98
N ASP A 55 7.89 12.42 -0.08
CA ASP A 55 7.23 11.30 0.59
C ASP A 55 6.07 10.77 -0.26
N PRO A 56 5.91 9.44 -0.37
CA PRO A 56 4.88 8.85 -1.20
C PRO A 56 3.48 9.07 -0.63
N VAL A 57 2.52 9.36 -1.52
CA VAL A 57 1.09 9.39 -1.21
C VAL A 57 0.43 8.18 -1.85
N LEU A 58 -0.01 7.24 -1.02
CA LEU A 58 -0.81 6.10 -1.42
C LEU A 58 -2.27 6.51 -1.55
N THR A 59 -2.94 6.11 -2.62
CA THR A 59 -4.40 6.15 -2.75
C THR A 59 -4.91 4.74 -3.02
N VAL A 60 -5.86 4.30 -2.19
CA VAL A 60 -6.61 3.05 -2.37
C VAL A 60 -8.08 3.36 -2.56
N LYS A 61 -8.72 2.63 -3.48
CA LYS A 61 -10.16 2.64 -3.70
C LYS A 61 -10.71 1.24 -3.56
N THR A 62 -11.90 1.15 -2.99
CA THR A 62 -12.57 -0.12 -2.70
C THR A 62 -13.96 -0.17 -3.33
N ASP A 63 -14.55 -1.36 -3.31
CA ASP A 63 -15.99 -1.52 -3.52
C ASP A 63 -16.78 -0.88 -2.38
N VAL A 64 -18.07 -0.60 -2.62
CA VAL A 64 -18.96 0.11 -1.68
C VAL A 64 -19.08 -0.60 -0.33
N ASP A 65 -19.05 -1.93 -0.32
CA ASP A 65 -19.20 -2.73 0.89
C ASP A 65 -17.87 -3.03 1.60
N VAL A 66 -16.76 -2.45 1.13
CA VAL A 66 -15.40 -2.74 1.62
C VAL A 66 -14.78 -1.47 2.17
N ASN A 67 -14.43 -1.50 3.46
CA ASN A 67 -13.79 -0.37 4.12
C ASN A 67 -12.35 -0.21 3.62
N ALA A 68 -12.00 1.00 3.19
CA ALA A 68 -10.66 1.30 2.64
C ALA A 68 -9.51 1.14 3.65
N LEU A 69 -9.77 1.30 4.95
CA LEU A 69 -8.77 1.08 6.00
C LEU A 69 -8.55 -0.41 6.25
N ASP A 70 -9.62 -1.19 6.31
CA ASP A 70 -9.54 -2.65 6.47
C ASP A 70 -8.86 -3.29 5.25
N ALA A 71 -9.14 -2.80 4.04
CA ALA A 71 -8.44 -3.22 2.83
C ALA A 71 -6.95 -2.87 2.85
N LEU A 72 -6.57 -1.73 3.44
CA LEU A 72 -5.17 -1.36 3.62
C LEU A 72 -4.46 -2.30 4.60
N GLU A 73 -5.10 -2.62 5.72
CA GLU A 73 -4.60 -3.59 6.72
C GLU A 73 -4.41 -4.96 6.07
N ALA A 74 -5.41 -5.49 5.38
CA ALA A 74 -5.32 -6.77 4.68
C ALA A 74 -4.22 -6.79 3.60
N GLY A 75 -4.04 -5.68 2.87
CA GLY A 75 -2.94 -5.54 1.92
C GLY A 75 -1.57 -5.56 2.58
N ALA A 76 -1.43 -4.96 3.77
CA ALA A 76 -0.18 -5.00 4.54
C ALA A 76 0.10 -6.39 5.12
N ASP A 77 -0.92 -7.06 5.65
CA ASP A 77 -0.83 -8.46 6.13
C ASP A 77 -0.34 -9.38 5.01
N ARG A 78 -0.87 -9.22 3.80
CA ARG A 78 -0.42 -9.95 2.62
C ARG A 78 1.05 -9.72 2.26
N VAL A 79 1.59 -8.52 2.52
CA VAL A 79 3.04 -8.28 2.34
C VAL A 79 3.85 -9.11 3.33
N MET A 80 3.42 -9.18 4.59
CA MET A 80 4.08 -9.98 5.62
C MET A 80 4.02 -11.48 5.27
N GLU A 81 2.84 -11.99 4.89
CA GLU A 81 2.67 -13.38 4.46
C GLU A 81 3.59 -13.75 3.30
N LYS A 82 3.70 -12.87 2.28
CA LYS A 82 4.60 -13.10 1.14
C LYS A 82 6.07 -13.16 1.55
N ALA A 83 6.48 -12.36 2.54
CA ALA A 83 7.85 -12.37 3.04
C ALA A 83 8.14 -13.66 3.83
N ASP A 84 7.23 -14.05 4.72
CA ASP A 84 7.33 -15.27 5.51
C ASP A 84 7.36 -16.53 4.63
N ASP A 85 6.47 -16.60 3.63
CA ASP A 85 6.43 -17.70 2.66
C ASP A 85 7.72 -17.80 1.85
N PHE A 86 8.29 -16.64 1.46
CA PHE A 86 9.55 -16.59 0.74
C PHE A 86 10.73 -17.07 1.60
N GLU A 87 10.84 -16.58 2.84
CA GLU A 87 11.88 -16.98 3.79
C GLU A 87 11.81 -18.49 4.05
N ALA A 88 10.62 -19.02 4.33
CA ALA A 88 10.41 -20.44 4.56
C ALA A 88 10.80 -21.30 3.35
N ALA A 89 10.43 -20.87 2.13
CA ALA A 89 10.78 -21.58 0.90
C ALA A 89 12.28 -21.53 0.61
N PHE A 90 12.95 -20.42 0.92
CA PHE A 90 14.38 -20.26 0.76
C PHE A 90 15.16 -21.17 1.72
N ASP A 91 14.80 -21.16 3.00
CA ASP A 91 15.45 -21.98 4.03
C ASP A 91 15.25 -23.48 3.79
N ALA A 92 14.08 -23.88 3.29
CA ALA A 92 13.81 -25.28 2.93
C ALA A 92 14.66 -25.78 1.74
N ALA A 93 15.27 -24.87 0.96
CA ALA A 93 16.12 -25.21 -0.18
C ALA A 93 17.63 -25.24 0.15
N ALA A 94 18.03 -24.79 1.34
CA ALA A 94 19.42 -24.76 1.81
C ALA A 94 19.89 -26.11 2.38
#